data_AF-A0A3A6RGI0-F1
#
_entry.id   AF-A0A3A6RGI0-F1
#
_cell.length_a   1.000
_cell.length_b   1.000
_cell.length_c   1.000
_cell.angle_alpha   90.00
_cell.angle_beta   90.00
_cell.angle_gamma   90.00
#
_symmetry.space_group_name_H-M   'P 1'
#
loop_
_entity.id
_entity.type
_entity.pdbx_description
1 polymer ?
#
loop_
_entity_poly.entity_id
_entity_poly.type
_entity_poly.pdbx_seq_one_letter_code
_entity_poly.pdbx_strand_id
1 'polypeptide(L)'
;MFKFLKVCLAAIVLAVVSGCTTVETMSRGSDDGLRALSMVAPRGGAALYVYRDRASDFGLYQMKLTINGKDVVLAPACVTRIELTPGHYHLEAGHPDLFGGEQEVDMDATVGGVTVFEFKPVARFVISGESKLIPTTAPSLLQVIHSQRLCMQSTVRF
;
A
#
# COMPACT_ATOMS: atom_id res chain seq x y z
N MET A 1 13.65 41.50 23.88
CA MET A 1 12.56 40.90 23.09
C MET A 1 13.03 40.12 21.84
N PHE A 2 13.97 40.62 21.03
CA PHE A 2 14.40 39.95 19.78
C PHE A 2 15.07 38.57 19.91
N LYS A 3 15.64 38.21 21.07
CA LYS A 3 16.29 36.90 21.27
C LYS A 3 15.29 35.73 21.41
N PHE A 4 14.13 35.96 22.04
CA PHE A 4 13.11 34.93 22.23
C PHE A 4 12.41 34.56 20.91
N LEU A 5 12.20 35.54 20.02
CA LEU A 5 11.58 35.30 18.72
C LEU A 5 12.42 34.37 17.81
N LYS A 6 13.75 34.49 17.87
CA LYS A 6 14.67 33.64 17.08
C LYS A 6 14.68 32.19 17.57
N VAL A 7 14.57 31.96 18.88
CA VAL A 7 14.54 30.62 19.48
C VAL A 7 13.24 29.90 19.14
N CYS A 8 12.09 30.59 19.22
CA CYS A 8 10.81 30.02 18.81
C CYS A 8 10.76 29.68 17.31
N LEU A 9 11.31 30.54 16.45
CA LEU A 9 11.35 30.29 15.00
C LEU A 9 12.21 29.06 14.66
N ALA A 10 13.36 28.89 15.32
CA ALA A 10 14.22 27.72 15.14
C ALA A 10 13.54 26.42 15.62
N ALA A 11 12.81 26.46 16.73
CA ALA A 11 12.05 25.32 17.24
C ALA A 11 10.89 24.91 16.31
N ILE A 12 10.19 25.88 15.72
CA ILE A 12 9.12 25.63 14.75
C ILE A 12 9.71 25.02 13.47
N VAL A 13 10.82 25.55 12.96
CA VAL A 13 11.47 24.97 11.78
C VAL A 13 11.93 23.54 12.05
N LEU A 14 12.54 23.25 13.21
CA LEU A 14 12.94 21.89 13.59
C LEU A 14 11.74 20.93 13.68
N ALA A 15 10.61 21.38 14.23
CA ALA A 15 9.41 20.56 14.37
C ALA A 15 8.73 20.24 13.02
N VAL A 16 8.88 21.11 12.02
CA VAL A 16 8.31 20.90 10.68
C VAL A 16 9.14 19.88 9.87
N VAL A 17 10.44 19.70 10.15
CA VAL A 17 11.29 18.73 9.42
C VAL A 17 11.21 17.30 9.95
N SER A 18 10.76 17.09 11.19
CA SER A 18 10.69 15.76 11.81
C SER A 18 9.47 14.93 11.39
N GLY A 19 8.59 15.46 10.52
CA GLY A 19 7.32 14.84 10.14
C GLY A 19 7.33 13.97 8.87
N CYS A 20 8.46 13.81 8.18
CA CYS A 20 8.54 12.89 7.04
C CYS A 20 8.57 11.44 7.55
N THR A 21 7.40 10.83 7.73
CA THR A 21 7.30 9.37 7.89
C THR A 21 7.68 8.73 6.57
N THR A 22 8.93 8.29 6.45
CA THR A 22 9.40 7.58 5.26
C THR A 22 8.84 6.16 5.30
N VAL A 23 7.92 5.84 4.37
CA VAL A 23 7.56 4.44 4.14
C VAL A 23 8.77 3.73 3.55
N GLU A 24 9.16 2.59 4.14
CA GLU A 24 10.35 1.87 3.74
C GLU A 24 10.17 1.24 2.35
N THR A 25 10.92 1.77 1.38
CA THR A 25 10.97 1.23 0.02
C THR A 25 12.23 0.41 -0.18
N MET A 26 12.11 -0.74 -0.83
CA MET A 26 13.24 -1.59 -1.20
C MET A 26 13.73 -1.31 -2.62
N SER A 27 15.02 -1.53 -2.85
CA SER A 27 15.62 -1.46 -4.19
C SER A 27 15.20 -2.65 -5.04
N ARG A 28 14.96 -2.42 -6.34
CA ARG A 28 14.61 -3.48 -7.31
C ARG A 28 15.65 -4.57 -7.47
N GLY A 29 16.93 -4.23 -7.29
CA GLY A 29 18.04 -5.18 -7.36
C GLY A 29 18.39 -5.84 -6.02
N SER A 30 17.72 -5.50 -4.92
CA SER A 30 17.93 -6.16 -3.64
C SER A 30 17.28 -7.55 -3.63
N ASP A 31 17.73 -8.45 -2.76
CA ASP A 31 17.15 -9.79 -2.61
C ASP A 31 15.64 -9.74 -2.34
N ASP A 32 15.21 -8.82 -1.47
CA ASP A 32 13.79 -8.58 -1.19
C ASP A 32 13.03 -8.07 -2.42
N GLY A 33 13.66 -7.18 -3.20
CA GLY A 33 13.09 -6.68 -4.42
C GLY A 33 12.92 -7.75 -5.49
N LEU A 34 13.92 -8.60 -5.67
CA LEU A 34 13.86 -9.74 -6.58
C LEU A 34 12.81 -10.75 -6.14
N ARG A 35 12.70 -11.02 -4.83
CA ARG A 35 11.62 -11.86 -4.28
C ARG A 35 10.25 -11.26 -4.58
N ALA A 36 10.06 -9.96 -4.40
CA ALA A 36 8.80 -9.29 -4.70
C ALA A 36 8.44 -9.35 -6.20
N LEU A 37 9.45 -9.25 -7.08
CA LEU A 37 9.25 -9.35 -8.53
C LEU A 37 9.06 -10.79 -9.03
N SER A 38 9.46 -11.79 -8.24
CA SER A 38 9.33 -13.20 -8.64
C SER A 38 7.87 -13.67 -8.74
N MET A 39 6.93 -12.95 -8.11
CA MET A 39 5.50 -13.32 -8.05
C MET A 39 5.28 -14.75 -7.52
N VAL A 40 6.14 -15.20 -6.60
CA VAL A 40 6.08 -16.54 -6.01
C VAL A 40 5.68 -16.47 -4.54
N ALA A 41 4.83 -17.43 -4.12
CA ALA A 41 4.42 -17.59 -2.74
C ALA A 41 5.57 -18.12 -1.86
N PRO A 42 5.65 -17.71 -0.57
CA PRO A 42 6.61 -18.29 0.36
C PRO A 42 6.34 -19.78 0.58
N ARG A 43 7.37 -20.54 0.98
CA ARG A 43 7.23 -21.97 1.25
C ARG A 43 6.22 -22.20 2.37
N GLY A 44 5.16 -22.95 2.07
CA GLY A 44 4.10 -23.28 3.03
C GLY A 44 3.06 -22.18 3.26
N GLY A 45 3.09 -21.08 2.51
CA GLY A 45 2.13 -19.99 2.61
C GLY A 45 1.61 -19.52 1.24
N ALA A 46 0.96 -18.36 1.26
CA ALA A 46 0.47 -17.64 0.08
C ALA A 46 1.12 -16.25 -0.02
N ALA A 47 1.06 -15.65 -1.20
CA ALA A 47 1.45 -14.25 -1.41
C ALA A 47 0.27 -13.44 -1.94
N LEU A 48 -0.07 -12.38 -1.22
CA LEU A 48 -0.97 -11.33 -1.67
C LEU A 48 -0.14 -10.13 -2.14
N TYR A 49 -0.37 -9.67 -3.35
CA TYR A 49 0.22 -8.45 -3.89
C TYR A 49 -0.87 -7.39 -4.00
N VAL A 50 -0.61 -6.22 -3.43
CA VAL A 50 -1.50 -5.07 -3.56
C VAL A 50 -0.69 -3.91 -4.11
N TYR A 51 -1.15 -3.33 -5.21
CA TYR A 51 -0.47 -2.20 -5.83
C TYR A 51 -1.37 -0.99 -5.95
N ARG A 52 -0.72 0.18 -5.94
CA ARG A 52 -1.33 1.48 -6.13
C ARG A 52 -0.95 2.00 -7.49
N ASP A 53 -1.92 2.14 -8.39
CA ASP A 53 -1.70 2.79 -9.67
C ASP A 53 -1.39 4.28 -9.44
N ARG A 54 -0.35 4.80 -10.10
CA ARG A 54 0.06 6.20 -9.96
C ARG A 54 -1.00 7.17 -10.51
N ALA A 55 -1.80 6.72 -11.48
CA ALA A 55 -2.87 7.48 -12.11
C ALA A 55 -4.22 7.34 -11.38
N SER A 56 -4.30 6.54 -10.31
CA SER A 56 -5.49 6.49 -9.47
C SER A 56 -5.76 7.83 -8.81
N ASP A 57 -7.03 8.11 -8.50
CA ASP A 57 -7.36 9.15 -7.52
C ASP A 57 -6.57 8.86 -6.25
N PHE A 58 -6.10 9.89 -5.56
CA PHE A 58 -5.22 9.74 -4.41
C PHE A 58 -3.99 8.82 -4.63
N GLY A 59 -3.52 8.61 -5.86
CA GLY A 59 -2.39 7.73 -6.19
C GLY A 59 -1.07 8.13 -5.51
N LEU A 60 -0.99 9.40 -5.07
CA LEU A 60 0.15 9.99 -4.36
C LEU A 60 -0.04 10.09 -2.84
N TYR A 61 -1.15 9.58 -2.30
CA TYR A 61 -1.42 9.55 -0.87
C TYR A 61 -1.21 8.15 -0.31
N GLN A 62 -0.74 8.10 0.94
CA GLN A 62 -0.66 6.87 1.71
C GLN A 62 -2.07 6.39 2.05
N MET A 63 -2.31 5.09 1.91
CA MET A 63 -3.61 4.49 2.22
C MET A 63 -3.47 3.25 3.09
N LYS A 64 -4.60 2.68 3.49
CA LYS A 64 -4.65 1.56 4.42
C LYS A 64 -5.49 0.43 3.84
N LEU A 65 -4.97 -0.78 3.99
CA LEU A 65 -5.69 -2.02 3.77
C LEU A 65 -5.79 -2.73 5.12
N THR A 66 -7.00 -2.98 5.59
CA THR A 66 -7.20 -3.79 6.80
C THR A 66 -7.23 -5.26 6.39
N ILE A 67 -6.50 -6.12 7.10
CA ILE A 67 -6.50 -7.57 6.91
C ILE A 67 -6.82 -8.21 8.26
N ASN A 68 -7.98 -8.87 8.38
CA ASN A 68 -8.47 -9.45 9.64
C ASN A 68 -8.36 -8.46 10.83
N GLY A 69 -8.76 -7.20 10.62
CA GLY A 69 -8.70 -6.14 11.64
C GLY A 69 -7.32 -5.51 11.88
N LYS A 70 -6.28 -5.88 11.12
CA LYS A 70 -4.94 -5.28 11.23
C LYS A 70 -4.60 -4.41 10.01
N ASP A 71 -4.23 -3.16 10.28
CA ASP A 71 -3.83 -2.19 9.25
C ASP A 71 -2.51 -2.58 8.58
N VAL A 72 -2.53 -2.56 7.24
CA VAL A 72 -1.36 -2.54 6.37
C VAL A 72 -1.32 -1.19 5.68
N VAL A 73 -0.27 -0.42 5.96
CA VAL A 73 -0.02 0.84 5.26
C VAL A 73 0.43 0.55 3.83
N LEU A 74 -0.20 1.20 2.86
CA LEU A 74 0.15 1.13 1.45
C LEU A 74 0.74 2.47 1.00
N ALA A 75 2.01 2.44 0.61
CA ALA A 75 2.69 3.59 0.07
C ALA A 75 2.13 4.01 -1.30
N PRO A 76 2.13 5.32 -1.60
CA PRO A 76 1.71 5.82 -2.90
C PRO A 76 2.58 5.29 -4.04
N ALA A 77 1.96 4.94 -5.15
CA ALA A 77 2.62 4.42 -6.35
C ALA A 77 3.61 3.27 -6.09
N CYS A 78 3.38 2.45 -5.06
CA CYS A 78 4.16 1.26 -4.76
C CYS A 78 3.34 -0.03 -4.94
N VAL A 79 4.05 -1.14 -5.06
CA VAL A 79 3.54 -2.49 -4.81
C VAL A 79 3.95 -2.93 -3.40
N THR A 80 3.02 -3.56 -2.69
CA THR A 80 3.25 -4.20 -1.40
C THR A 80 3.04 -5.70 -1.55
N ARG A 81 4.01 -6.49 -1.11
CA ARG A 81 3.90 -7.95 -0.99
C ARG A 81 3.54 -8.29 0.45
N ILE A 82 2.53 -9.14 0.61
CA ILE A 82 2.00 -9.58 1.89
C ILE A 82 2.06 -11.11 1.89
N GLU A 83 2.90 -11.67 2.74
CA GLU A 83 2.98 -13.11 2.95
C GLU A 83 1.90 -13.53 3.95
N LEU A 84 1.08 -14.49 3.56
CA LEU A 84 -0.06 -14.99 4.33
C LEU A 84 0.16 -16.46 4.68
N THR A 85 -0.20 -16.85 5.90
CA THR A 85 -0.45 -18.26 6.22
C THR A 85 -1.70 -18.78 5.50
N PRO A 86 -1.83 -20.10 5.24
CA PRO A 86 -3.04 -20.62 4.63
C PRO A 86 -4.25 -20.42 5.54
N GLY A 87 -5.36 -19.91 5.00
CA GLY A 87 -6.55 -19.59 5.79
C GLY A 87 -7.48 -18.60 5.11
N HIS A 88 -8.54 -18.24 5.82
CA HIS A 88 -9.52 -17.26 5.38
C HIS A 88 -9.13 -15.84 5.84
N TYR A 89 -9.28 -14.86 4.95
CA TYR A 89 -8.93 -13.47 5.21
C TYR A 89 -10.04 -12.53 4.76
N HIS A 90 -10.42 -11.62 5.65
CA HIS A 90 -11.27 -10.48 5.37
C HIS A 90 -10.40 -9.25 5.08
N LEU A 91 -10.59 -8.64 3.91
CA LEU A 91 -9.85 -7.48 3.45
C LEU A 91 -10.78 -6.26 3.38
N GLU A 92 -10.35 -5.13 3.93
CA GLU A 92 -11.10 -3.87 3.87
C GLU A 92 -10.24 -2.79 3.21
N ALA A 93 -10.74 -2.22 2.11
CA ALA A 93 -10.06 -1.13 1.43
C ALA A 93 -10.45 0.22 2.04
N GLY A 94 -9.62 0.73 2.94
CA GLY A 94 -9.90 2.01 3.61
C GLY A 94 -9.99 3.19 2.64
N HIS A 95 -10.92 4.12 2.87
CA HIS A 95 -11.05 5.34 2.06
C HIS A 95 -10.62 6.59 2.87
N PRO A 96 -9.91 7.57 2.29
CA PRO A 96 -9.46 8.74 3.04
C PRO A 96 -10.61 9.68 3.45
N ASP A 97 -11.74 9.60 2.75
CA ASP A 97 -12.92 10.42 3.05
C ASP A 97 -13.72 9.86 4.22
N LEU A 98 -14.13 10.74 5.15
CA LEU A 98 -14.93 10.40 6.33
C LEU A 98 -16.27 9.69 5.99
N PHE A 99 -16.81 9.95 4.80
CA PHE A 99 -18.06 9.35 4.30
C PHE A 99 -17.83 8.46 3.09
N GLY A 100 -16.58 8.08 2.82
CA GLY A 100 -16.24 7.20 1.71
C GLY A 100 -16.69 5.77 1.99
N GLY A 101 -17.16 5.08 0.95
CA GLY A 101 -17.44 3.65 1.03
C GLY A 101 -16.14 2.84 1.01
N GLU A 102 -16.06 1.85 1.89
CA GLU A 102 -14.94 0.90 1.94
C GLU A 102 -15.43 -0.43 1.34
N GLN A 103 -14.72 -0.95 0.35
CA GLN A 103 -15.02 -2.28 -0.18
C GLN A 103 -14.40 -3.34 0.74
N GLU A 104 -15.25 -4.27 1.14
CA GLU A 104 -14.87 -5.49 1.84
C GLU A 104 -14.75 -6.65 0.84
N VAL A 105 -13.70 -7.47 0.96
CA VAL A 105 -13.44 -8.64 0.13
C VAL A 105 -12.96 -9.78 1.00
N ASP A 106 -13.68 -10.90 0.97
CA ASP A 106 -13.22 -12.15 1.56
C ASP A 106 -12.38 -12.94 0.56
N MET A 107 -11.28 -13.53 1.02
CA MET A 107 -10.43 -14.40 0.21
C MET A 107 -9.88 -15.58 1.02
N ASP A 108 -9.63 -16.68 0.32
CA ASP A 108 -8.93 -17.83 0.87
C ASP A 108 -7.48 -17.87 0.36
N ALA A 109 -6.53 -17.81 1.30
CA ALA A 109 -5.12 -18.02 1.06
C ALA A 109 -4.81 -19.53 1.06
N THR A 110 -4.35 -20.05 -0.08
CA THR A 110 -3.95 -21.45 -0.23
C THR A 110 -2.43 -21.57 -0.35
N VAL A 111 -1.86 -22.71 0.07
CA VAL A 111 -0.42 -22.95 -0.05
C VAL A 111 0.00 -22.85 -1.52
N GLY A 112 1.00 -22.02 -1.80
CA GLY A 112 1.46 -21.75 -3.17
C GLY A 112 0.61 -20.72 -3.92
N GLY A 113 -0.50 -20.26 -3.33
CA GLY A 113 -1.42 -19.30 -3.93
C GLY A 113 -0.80 -17.91 -4.07
N VAL A 114 -1.09 -17.27 -5.20
CA VAL A 114 -0.70 -15.89 -5.48
C VAL A 114 -1.94 -15.11 -5.88
N THR A 115 -2.29 -14.11 -5.08
CA THR A 115 -3.44 -13.22 -5.33
C THR A 115 -2.92 -11.81 -5.56
N VAL A 116 -3.53 -11.10 -6.51
CA VAL A 116 -3.11 -9.74 -6.86
C VAL A 116 -4.32 -8.81 -6.93
N PHE A 117 -4.26 -7.69 -6.22
CA PHE A 117 -5.26 -6.63 -6.26
C PHE A 117 -4.66 -5.28 -6.66
N GLU A 118 -5.37 -4.54 -7.51
CA GLU A 118 -5.23 -3.09 -7.61
C GLU A 118 -6.06 -2.46 -6.48
N PHE A 119 -5.41 -1.65 -5.64
CA PHE A 119 -6.12 -0.81 -4.69
C PHE A 119 -6.45 0.51 -5.37
N LYS A 120 -7.72 0.75 -5.63
CA LYS A 120 -8.22 1.91 -6.38
C LYS A 120 -9.23 2.71 -5.57
N PRO A 121 -8.81 3.78 -4.86
CA PRO A 121 -9.76 4.78 -4.40
C PRO A 121 -10.31 5.57 -5.59
N VAL A 122 -11.57 5.94 -5.51
CA VAL A 122 -12.30 6.68 -6.54
C VAL A 122 -12.94 7.87 -5.86
N ALA A 123 -12.49 9.06 -6.21
CA ALA A 123 -13.07 10.31 -5.76
C ALA A 123 -14.13 10.76 -6.75
N ARG A 124 -15.29 11.20 -6.28
CA ARG A 124 -16.32 11.79 -7.14
C ARG A 124 -16.79 13.11 -6.54
N PHE A 125 -17.06 14.08 -7.40
CA PHE A 125 -17.64 15.35 -6.94
C PHE A 125 -19.12 15.13 -6.60
N VAL A 126 -19.56 15.57 -5.41
CA VAL A 126 -20.96 15.50 -4.92
C VAL A 126 -21.47 14.08 -4.56
N ILE A 127 -20.67 13.04 -4.80
CA ILE A 127 -20.98 11.66 -4.39
C ILE A 127 -19.85 11.20 -3.47
N SER A 128 -20.18 10.49 -2.38
CA SER A 128 -19.17 9.85 -1.54
C SER A 128 -18.18 9.04 -2.37
N GLY A 129 -16.88 9.22 -2.11
CA GLY A 129 -15.84 8.39 -2.72
C GLY A 129 -15.97 6.92 -2.31
N GLU A 130 -15.27 6.04 -3.02
CA GLU A 130 -15.24 4.61 -2.72
C GLU A 130 -13.82 4.04 -2.92
N SER A 131 -13.39 3.14 -2.05
CA SER A 131 -12.13 2.40 -2.22
C SER A 131 -12.43 0.98 -2.67
N LYS A 132 -11.74 0.52 -3.72
CA LYS A 132 -11.96 -0.80 -4.32
C LYS A 132 -10.70 -1.65 -4.37
N LEU A 133 -10.86 -2.96 -4.22
CA LEU A 133 -9.87 -3.98 -4.54
C LEU A 133 -10.27 -4.65 -5.84
N ILE A 134 -9.56 -4.36 -6.91
CA ILE A 134 -9.85 -4.91 -8.23
C ILE A 134 -8.93 -6.11 -8.47
N PRO A 135 -9.47 -7.34 -8.59
CA PRO A 135 -8.65 -8.51 -8.87
C PRO A 135 -7.89 -8.33 -10.18
N THR A 136 -6.61 -8.65 -10.17
CA THR A 136 -5.77 -8.63 -11.37
C THR A 136 -4.86 -9.86 -11.41
N THR A 137 -3.92 -9.87 -12.35
CA THR A 137 -3.00 -10.98 -12.57
C THR A 137 -1.55 -10.54 -12.36
N ALA A 138 -0.67 -11.48 -11.99
CA ALA A 138 0.75 -11.23 -11.85
C ALA A 138 1.40 -10.63 -13.13
N PRO A 139 1.11 -11.12 -14.36
CA PRO A 139 1.62 -10.49 -15.58
C PRO A 139 1.19 -9.02 -15.74
N SER A 140 -0.06 -8.70 -15.42
CA SER A 140 -0.57 -7.32 -15.47
C SER A 140 0.15 -6.42 -14.46
N LEU A 141 0.31 -6.90 -13.21
CA LEU A 141 1.07 -6.18 -12.20
C LEU A 141 2.52 -5.92 -12.64
N LEU A 142 3.21 -6.92 -13.20
CA LEU A 142 4.58 -6.73 -13.71
C LEU A 142 4.61 -5.65 -14.80
N GLN A 143 3.67 -5.67 -15.74
CA GLN A 143 3.55 -4.64 -16.77
C GLN A 143 3.39 -3.23 -16.15
N VAL A 144 2.52 -3.08 -15.15
CA VAL A 144 2.30 -1.79 -14.46
C VAL A 144 3.55 -1.36 -13.69
N ILE A 145 4.19 -2.28 -12.97
CA ILE A 145 5.45 -2.05 -12.26
C ILE A 145 6.51 -1.47 -13.21
N HIS A 146 6.62 -2.01 -14.43
CA HIS A 146 7.59 -1.53 -15.41
C HIS A 146 7.17 -0.21 -16.06
N SER A 147 5.91 -0.08 -16.50
CA SER A 147 5.43 1.09 -17.25
C SER A 147 5.35 2.34 -16.38
N GLN A 148 4.88 2.21 -15.13
CA GLN A 148 4.70 3.34 -14.20
C GLN A 148 5.88 3.53 -13.23
N ARG A 149 6.90 2.66 -13.31
CA ARG A 149 8.04 2.65 -12.39
C ARG A 149 7.60 2.64 -10.92
N LEU A 150 6.64 1.77 -10.59
CA LEU A 150 6.15 1.65 -9.21
C LEU A 150 7.30 1.32 -8.24
N CYS A 151 7.30 1.93 -7.05
CA CYS A 151 8.22 1.53 -5.99
C CYS A 151 7.82 0.17 -5.42
N MET A 152 8.71 -0.44 -4.63
CA MET A 152 8.42 -1.67 -3.92
C MET A 152 8.53 -1.39 -2.43
N GLN A 153 7.47 -1.67 -1.69
CA GLN A 153 7.44 -1.51 -0.26
C GLN A 153 7.96 -2.77 0.44
N SER A 154 8.52 -2.61 1.65
CA SER A 154 8.87 -3.71 2.55
C SER A 154 7.78 -4.80 2.59
N THR A 155 8.18 -6.07 2.52
CA THR A 155 7.23 -7.20 2.62
C THR A 155 6.61 -7.24 4.01
N VAL A 156 5.28 -7.41 4.07
CA VAL A 156 4.52 -7.59 5.32
C VAL A 156 4.22 -9.07 5.51
N ARG A 157 4.20 -9.57 6.76
CA ARG A 157 3.95 -10.98 7.08
C ARG A 157 2.80 -11.13 8.06
N PHE A 158 1.95 -12.13 7.82
CA PHE A 158 0.80 -12.53 8.64
C PHE A 158 0.84 -14.00 8.99
#